data_AF-A0A0M0TEJ5-F1
#
_entry.id   AF-A0A0M0TEJ5-F1
#
_cell.length_a   1.000
_cell.length_b   1.000
_cell.length_c   1.000
_cell.angle_alpha   90.00
_cell.angle_beta   90.00
_cell.angle_gamma   90.00
#
_symmetry.space_group_name_H-M   'P 1'
#
loop_
_entity.id
_entity.type
_entity.pdbx_description
1 polymer ?
#
loop_
_entity_poly.entity_id
_entity_poly.type
_entity_poly.pdbx_seq_one_letter_code
_entity_poly.pdbx_strand_id
1 'polypeptide(L)' 'MESLVAQRINFIARMATSCECNHAEDKELALVWIAELSAPYEKRFNSYQSNQGSDLLGNSGAIIEE' A
#
# COMPACT_ATOMS: atom_id res chain seq x y z
N MET A 1 -5.51 -4.81 14.50
CA MET A 1 -6.66 -5.35 13.75
C MET A 1 -6.59 -4.79 12.33
N GLU A 2 -6.60 -5.63 11.30
CA GLU A 2 -6.64 -5.13 9.90
C GLU A 2 -7.92 -4.32 9.66
N SER A 3 -7.83 -3.25 8.86
CA SER A 3 -9.00 -2.44 8.51
C SER A 3 -9.99 -3.21 7.64
N LEU A 4 -11.29 -2.92 7.77
CA LEU A 4 -12.35 -3.55 6.95
C LEU A 4 -12.06 -3.41 5.44
N VAL A 5 -11.53 -2.27 5.01
CA VAL A 5 -11.20 -2.04 3.60
C VAL A 5 -9.99 -2.89 3.18
N ALA A 6 -8.99 -3.09 4.04
CA ALA A 6 -7.88 -4.00 3.77
C ALA A 6 -8.36 -5.45 3.62
N GLN A 7 -9.31 -5.89 4.46
CA GLN A 7 -9.93 -7.22 4.33
C GLN A 7 -10.68 -7.37 3.00
N ARG A 8 -11.41 -6.33 2.57
CA ARG A 8 -12.11 -6.32 1.27
C ARG A 8 -11.14 -6.41 0.10
N ILE A 9 -10.06 -5.63 0.11
CA ILE A 9 -9.01 -5.68 -0.92
C ILE A 9 -8.40 -7.08 -0.98
N ASN A 10 -8.05 -7.67 0.16
CA ASN A 10 -7.46 -9.02 0.23
C ASN A 10 -8.42 -10.08 -0.33
N PHE A 11 -9.71 -9.98 0.00
CA PHE A 11 -10.73 -10.88 -0.53
C PHE A 11 -10.88 -10.77 -2.05
N ILE A 12 -11.00 -9.55 -2.58
CA ILE A 12 -11.13 -9.31 -4.04
C ILE A 12 -9.88 -9.79 -4.77
N ALA A 13 -8.68 -9.52 -4.26
CA ALA A 13 -7.43 -9.96 -4.86
C ALA A 13 -7.34 -11.50 -4.95
N ARG A 14 -7.76 -12.20 -3.89
CA ARG A 14 -7.80 -13.68 -3.89
C ARG A 14 -8.80 -14.22 -4.89
N MET A 15 -9.97 -13.62 -5.02
CA MET A 15 -10.95 -14.05 -6.03
C MET A 15 -10.49 -13.75 -7.46
N ALA A 16 -9.88 -12.59 -7.71
CA ALA A 16 -9.38 -12.23 -9.03
C ALA A 16 -8.21 -13.12 -9.51
N THR A 17 -7.44 -13.66 -8.55
CA THR A 17 -6.33 -14.59 -8.81
C THR A 17 -6.74 -16.06 -8.75
N SER A 18 -7.91 -16.38 -8.20
CA SER A 18 -8.45 -17.74 -8.22
C SER A 18 -9.02 -18.08 -9.60
N CYS A 19 -9.13 -19.37 -9.90
CA CYS A 19 -9.78 -19.86 -11.12
C CYS A 19 -11.32 -19.70 -11.07
N GLU A 20 -11.87 -18.95 -10.11
CA GLU A 20 -13.30 -18.72 -9.97
C GLU A 20 -13.72 -17.46 -10.74
N CYS A 21 -12.82 -16.48 -10.87
CA CYS A 21 -12.99 -15.33 -11.75
C CYS A 21 -12.44 -15.70 -13.14
N ASN A 22 -13.24 -16.30 -14.02
CA ASN A 22 -12.77 -16.80 -15.33
C ASN A 22 -13.03 -15.85 -16.50
N HIS A 23 -13.89 -14.85 -16.33
CA HIS A 23 -14.11 -13.84 -17.37
C HIS A 23 -13.00 -12.79 -17.32
N ALA A 24 -12.38 -12.49 -18.47
CA ALA A 24 -11.32 -11.48 -18.55
C ALA A 24 -11.81 -10.09 -18.08
N GLU A 25 -13.04 -9.74 -18.46
CA GLU A 25 -13.69 -8.49 -18.08
C GLU A 25 -13.90 -8.38 -16.55
N ASP A 26 -14.27 -9.47 -15.89
CA ASP A 26 -14.45 -9.52 -14.43
C ASP A 26 -13.10 -9.34 -13.71
N LYS A 27 -12.02 -9.90 -14.25
CA LYS A 27 -10.66 -9.73 -13.72
C LYS A 27 -10.21 -8.28 -13.83
N GLU A 28 -10.42 -7.67 -14.98
CA GLU A 28 -10.04 -6.27 -15.24
C GLU A 28 -10.83 -5.33 -14.32
N LEU A 29 -12.14 -5.57 -14.15
CA LEU A 29 -12.97 -4.82 -13.21
C LEU A 29 -12.50 -4.99 -11.76
N ALA A 30 -12.15 -6.21 -11.35
CA ALA A 30 -11.63 -6.47 -10.01
C ALA A 30 -10.29 -5.75 -9.75
N LEU A 31 -9.40 -5.70 -10.75
CA LEU A 31 -8.13 -4.97 -10.67
C LEU A 31 -8.35 -3.46 -10.52
N VAL A 32 -9.32 -2.89 -11.24
CA VAL A 32 -9.71 -1.47 -11.09
C VAL A 32 -10.20 -1.20 -9.67
N TRP A 33 -11.08 -2.03 -9.11
CA TRP A 33 -11.56 -1.85 -7.74
C TRP A 33 -10.46 -1.97 -6.69
N ILE A 34 -9.50 -2.90 -6.87
CA ILE A 34 -8.36 -3.00 -5.98
C ILE A 34 -7.56 -1.69 -5.98
N ALA A 35 -7.30 -1.11 -7.15
CA ALA A 35 -6.58 0.15 -7.29
C ALA A 35 -7.34 1.34 -6.68
N GLU A 36 -8.65 1.42 -6.91
CA GLU A 36 -9.49 2.49 -6.33
C GLU A 36 -9.56 2.41 -4.81
N LEU A 37 -9.73 1.20 -4.26
CA LEU A 37 -9.76 0.96 -2.82
C LEU A 37 -8.40 1.18 -2.16
N SER A 38 -7.29 0.98 -2.89
CA SER A 38 -5.93 1.20 -2.38
C SER A 38 -5.45 2.65 -2.50
N ALA A 39 -5.97 3.45 -3.43
CA ALA A 39 -5.55 4.84 -3.65
C ALA A 39 -5.53 5.73 -2.37
N PRO A 40 -6.50 5.63 -1.43
CA PRO A 40 -6.44 6.38 -0.17
C PRO A 40 -5.31 5.93 0.76
N TYR A 41 -4.84 4.68 0.62
CA TYR A 41 -3.75 4.11 1.41
C TYR A 41 -2.37 4.57 0.91
N GLU A 42 -2.22 4.84 -0.38
CA GLU A 42 -0.95 5.36 -0.95
C GLU A 42 -0.58 6.71 -0.33
N LYS A 43 -1.53 7.64 -0.19
CA LYS A 43 -1.28 8.96 0.42
C LYS A 43 -0.80 8.85 1.87
N ARG A 44 -1.38 7.90 2.62
CA ARG A 44 -0.95 7.64 4.00
C ARG A 44 0.42 6.97 4.03
N PHE A 45 0.67 5.99 3.16
CA PHE A 45 1.96 5.31 3.09
C PHE A 45 3.11 6.28 2.78
N ASN A 46 2.92 7.20 1.83
CA ASN A 46 3.91 8.24 1.52
C ASN A 46 4.16 9.19 2.70
N SER A 47 3.14 9.55 3.48
CA SER A 47 3.29 10.39 4.68
C SER A 47 3.99 9.70 5.86
N TYR A 48 3.86 8.37 5.98
CA TYR A 48 4.62 7.60 6.96
C TYR A 48 6.08 7.44 6.53
N GLN A 49 6.35 7.31 5.23
CA GLN A 49 7.71 7.25 4.69
C GLN A 49 8.47 8.57 4.87
N SER A 50 7.81 9.72 4.67
CA SER A 50 8.45 11.03 4.86
C SER A 50 8.84 11.29 6.31
N ASN A 51 8.07 10.80 7.28
CA ASN A 51 8.36 10.97 8.71
C ASN A 51 9.37 9.94 9.26
N GLN A 52 9.53 8.78 8.63
CA GLN A 52 10.57 7.82 9.02
C GLN A 52 11.96 8.14 8.44
N GLY A 53 12.02 8.94 7.36
CA GLY A 53 13.28 9.44 6.81
C GLY A 53 13.93 10.58 7.62
N SER A 54 13.15 11.32 8.40
CA SER A 54 13.66 12.45 9.21
C SER A 54 14.23 12.02 10.56
N ASP A 55 13.73 10.94 11.17
CA ASP A 55 14.20 10.48 12.49
C ASP A 55 15.55 9.73 12.42
N LEU A 56 15.97 9.25 11.24
CA LEU A 56 17.25 8.56 11.05
C LEU A 56 18.42 9.49 10.66
N LEU A 57 18.15 10.75 10.31
CA LEU A 57 19.18 11.72 9.90
C LEU A 57 19.53 12.76 10.98
N GLY A 58 18.92 12.66 12.18
CA GLY A 58 19.09 13.63 13.27
C GLY A 58 20.24 13.35 14.26
N ASN A 59 21.05 12.31 14.07
CA ASN A 59 22.11 11.97 15.03
C ASN A 59 23.46 11.62 14.36
N SER A 60 24.01 12.55 13.60
CA SER A 60 25.45 12.56 13.29
C SER A 60 25.98 13.96 13.58
N GLY A 61 26.01 14.27 14.88
CA GLY A 61 26.78 15.39 15.41
C GLY A 61 28.27 15.08 15.39
N ALA A 62 29.02 16.04 14.86
CA ALA A 62 30.39 16.42 15.23
C ALA A 62 31.49 15.35 15.20
N ILE A 63 32.36 15.41 14.19
CA ILE A 63 33.82 15.37 14.40
C ILE A 63 34.47 16.46 13.51
N ILE A 64 35.33 17.23 14.16
CA ILE A 64 35.99 18.48 13.79
C ILE A 64 37.08 18.26 12.72
N GLU A 65 37.22 19.24 11.82
CA GLU A 65 38.38 19.40 10.93
C GLU A 65 39.67 19.63 11.74
N GLU A 66 40.72 18.87 11.46
CA GLU A 66 42.12 19.26 11.66
C GLU A 66 42.98 18.76 10.50
#